data_AF-A0A7S0XH32-F1
#
_entry.id   AF-A0A7S0XH32-F1
#
_cell.length_a   1.000
_cell.length_b   1.000
_cell.length_c   1.000
_cell.angle_alpha   90.00
_cell.angle_beta   90.00
_cell.angle_gamma   90.00
#
_symmetry.space_group_name_H-M   'P 1'
#
loop_
_entity.id
_entity.type
_entity.pdbx_description
1 polymer ?
#
loop_
_entity_poly.entity_id
_entity_poly.type
_entity_poly.pdbx_seq_one_letter_code
_entity_poly.pdbx_strand_id
1 'polypeptide(L)'
;GDGVPDTLRRLLSSFGAPGDVGEKLLGASLKAVYQMFRLTGLDPGLEFKVALEEAGRTGARVVHGDRAQELTLRRLREAITMADVMKYAMSGWDGKAADWMGPDLTRKFDALRWDEHEARLELMKTRRAVRALTGHMRDEFPKVTTALLDERDDIMTEALLNTCEGRTVAVVGMAHMDGIERRWREAQGEDGSVPLTS
;
A
#
# COMPACT_ATOMS: atom_id res chain seq x y z
N GLY A 1 -23.10 -15.25 -32.61
CA GLY A 1 -21.74 -14.78 -32.84
C GLY A 1 -21.52 -13.53 -32.03
N ASP A 2 -20.37 -13.45 -31.38
CA ASP A 2 -19.74 -12.25 -30.80
C ASP A 2 -20.22 -11.75 -29.44
N GLY A 3 -19.86 -12.50 -28.39
CA GLY A 3 -20.02 -12.14 -26.98
C GLY A 3 -18.75 -11.57 -26.34
N VAL A 4 -18.23 -10.45 -26.88
CA VAL A 4 -17.14 -9.71 -26.20
C VAL A 4 -17.74 -8.47 -25.52
N PRO A 5 -17.70 -8.38 -24.17
CA PRO A 5 -18.23 -7.23 -23.43
C PRO A 5 -17.62 -5.90 -23.91
N ASP A 6 -18.43 -4.84 -23.95
CA ASP A 6 -17.98 -3.52 -24.47
C ASP A 6 -16.80 -2.92 -23.69
N THR A 7 -16.64 -3.30 -22.42
CA THR A 7 -15.47 -3.00 -21.61
C THR A 7 -14.20 -3.64 -22.17
N LEU A 8 -14.29 -4.88 -22.62
CA LEU A 8 -13.19 -5.61 -23.27
C LEU A 8 -12.92 -5.06 -24.67
N ARG A 9 -13.93 -4.64 -25.43
CA ARG A 9 -13.73 -3.94 -26.71
C ARG A 9 -13.06 -2.57 -26.55
N ARG A 10 -13.41 -1.82 -25.51
CA ARG A 10 -12.75 -0.53 -25.19
C ARG A 10 -11.31 -0.73 -24.75
N LEU A 11 -11.05 -1.75 -23.93
CA LEU A 11 -9.68 -2.16 -23.58
C LEU A 11 -8.90 -2.54 -24.84
N LEU A 12 -9.52 -3.31 -25.75
CA LEU A 12 -8.92 -3.70 -27.02
C LEU A 12 -8.65 -2.50 -27.96
N SER A 13 -9.53 -1.50 -27.99
CA SER A 13 -9.35 -0.29 -28.80
C SER A 13 -8.25 0.63 -28.29
N SER A 14 -7.88 0.54 -27.00
CA SER A 14 -6.76 1.30 -26.42
C SER A 14 -5.38 0.81 -26.85
N PHE A 15 -5.31 -0.33 -27.56
CA PHE A 15 -4.07 -0.87 -28.13
C PHE A 15 -3.58 -0.10 -29.38
N GLY A 16 -4.26 0.94 -29.87
CA GLY A 16 -3.96 1.64 -31.14
C GLY A 16 -2.82 2.68 -31.18
N ALA A 17 -2.05 2.92 -30.12
CA ALA A 17 -0.87 3.84 -30.11
C ALA A 17 0.49 3.08 -30.08
N PRO A 18 1.67 3.69 -30.34
CA PRO A 18 2.94 2.95 -30.41
C PRO A 18 3.35 2.39 -29.03
N GLY A 19 3.75 1.12 -28.97
CA GLY A 19 4.19 0.38 -27.77
C GLY A 19 3.69 -1.08 -27.80
N ASP A 20 4.45 -2.02 -27.23
CA ASP A 20 4.05 -3.44 -27.19
C ASP A 20 2.77 -3.64 -26.35
N VAL A 21 1.92 -4.57 -26.78
CA VAL A 21 0.64 -4.90 -26.13
C VAL A 21 0.87 -5.31 -24.67
N GLY A 22 1.99 -6.02 -24.39
CA GLY A 22 2.40 -6.41 -23.05
C GLY A 22 2.75 -5.23 -22.14
N GLU A 23 3.47 -4.21 -22.65
CA GLU A 23 3.84 -3.02 -21.87
C GLU A 23 2.62 -2.19 -21.46
N LYS A 24 1.64 -2.07 -22.36
CA LYS A 24 0.37 -1.37 -22.06
C LYS A 24 -0.43 -2.11 -21.01
N LEU A 25 -0.49 -3.43 -21.09
CA LEU A 25 -1.19 -4.26 -20.11
C LEU A 25 -0.52 -4.17 -18.73
N LEU A 26 0.81 -4.18 -18.69
CA LEU A 26 1.57 -3.96 -17.45
C LEU A 26 1.28 -2.58 -16.86
N GLY A 27 1.31 -1.53 -17.68
CA GLY A 27 1.04 -0.16 -17.27
C GLY A 27 -0.38 0.02 -16.70
N ALA A 28 -1.38 -0.60 -17.33
CA ALA A 28 -2.76 -0.60 -16.83
C ALA A 28 -2.87 -1.33 -15.48
N SER A 29 -2.21 -2.47 -15.33
CA SER A 29 -2.18 -3.26 -14.08
C SER A 29 -1.52 -2.48 -12.95
N LEU A 30 -0.39 -1.84 -13.22
CA LEU A 30 0.32 -0.96 -12.27
C LEU A 30 -0.59 0.18 -11.80
N LYS A 31 -1.33 0.80 -12.72
CA LYS A 31 -2.29 1.85 -12.39
C LYS A 31 -3.44 1.33 -11.53
N ALA A 32 -3.94 0.13 -11.81
CA ALA A 32 -5.00 -0.49 -11.01
C ALA A 32 -4.54 -0.77 -9.57
N VAL A 33 -3.34 -1.33 -9.41
CA VAL A 33 -2.71 -1.54 -8.09
C VAL A 33 -2.60 -0.21 -7.33
N TYR A 34 -2.08 0.83 -7.98
CA TYR A 34 -1.97 2.16 -7.37
C TYR A 34 -3.34 2.73 -6.93
N GLN A 35 -4.37 2.61 -7.78
CA GLN A 35 -5.72 3.07 -7.43
C GLN A 35 -6.33 2.29 -6.26
N MET A 36 -6.10 0.98 -6.20
CA MET A 36 -6.55 0.16 -5.07
C MET A 36 -5.97 0.67 -3.75
N PHE A 37 -4.68 1.03 -3.71
CA PHE A 37 -4.04 1.60 -2.51
C PHE A 37 -4.64 2.96 -2.12
N ARG A 38 -4.89 3.82 -3.10
CA ARG A 38 -5.54 5.12 -2.86
C ARG A 38 -6.95 4.97 -2.27
N LEU A 39 -7.72 4.03 -2.80
CA LEU A 39 -9.10 3.80 -2.38
C LEU A 39 -9.17 3.11 -1.00
N THR A 40 -8.26 2.20 -0.70
CA THR A 40 -8.25 1.49 0.59
C THR A 40 -7.79 2.36 1.77
N GLY A 41 -7.51 3.66 1.53
CA GLY A 41 -7.02 4.58 2.57
C GLY A 41 -5.57 4.30 2.96
N LEU A 42 -4.84 3.55 2.15
CA LEU A 42 -3.42 3.23 2.34
C LEU A 42 -2.49 4.31 1.78
N ASP A 43 -3.02 5.29 1.03
CA ASP A 43 -2.30 6.49 0.57
C ASP A 43 -2.57 7.65 1.56
N PRO A 44 -1.65 7.90 2.50
CA PRO A 44 -1.78 8.97 3.48
C PRO A 44 -1.40 10.29 2.81
N GLY A 45 -2.12 11.37 3.09
CA GLY A 45 -1.71 12.69 2.63
C GLY A 45 -2.17 13.84 3.53
N LEU A 46 -3.32 13.69 4.18
CA LEU A 46 -3.85 14.74 5.06
C LEU A 46 -3.13 14.73 6.41
N GLU A 47 -2.86 13.56 6.98
CA GLU A 47 -2.10 13.41 8.22
C GLU A 47 -0.68 13.97 8.11
N PHE A 48 0.00 13.82 6.97
CA PHE A 48 1.29 14.48 6.75
C PHE A 48 1.17 16.01 6.67
N LYS A 49 0.15 16.53 5.99
CA LYS A 49 -0.10 17.98 5.95
C LYS A 49 -0.33 18.54 7.35
N VAL A 50 -1.19 17.89 8.12
CA VAL A 50 -1.47 18.27 9.53
C VAL A 50 -0.20 18.19 10.36
N ALA A 51 0.61 17.13 10.21
CA ALA A 51 1.87 16.99 10.93
C ALA A 51 2.86 18.13 10.64
N LEU A 52 2.99 18.54 9.39
CA LEU A 52 3.84 19.67 8.99
C LEU A 52 3.33 21.00 9.56
N GLU A 53 2.00 21.22 9.55
CA GLU A 53 1.39 22.40 10.16
C GLU A 53 1.63 22.47 11.68
N GLU A 54 1.45 21.36 12.40
CA GLU A 54 1.70 21.31 13.85
C GLU A 54 3.19 21.43 14.19
N ALA A 55 4.07 20.85 13.37
CA ALA A 55 5.52 21.04 13.52
C ALA A 55 5.91 22.52 13.39
N GLY A 56 5.30 23.23 12.43
CA GLY A 56 5.48 24.67 12.27
C GLY A 56 5.00 25.48 13.49
N ARG A 57 3.87 25.12 14.09
CA ARG A 57 3.34 25.79 15.29
C ARG A 57 4.19 25.56 16.55
N THR A 58 4.77 24.36 16.67
CA THR A 58 5.57 23.97 17.84
C THR A 58 7.05 24.28 17.68
N GLY A 59 7.51 24.65 16.48
CA GLY A 59 8.92 24.80 16.16
C GLY A 59 9.68 23.48 16.15
N ALA A 60 8.99 22.34 16.00
CA ALA A 60 9.61 21.03 15.95
C ALA A 60 10.43 20.86 14.66
N ARG A 61 11.59 20.22 14.78
CA ARG A 61 12.40 19.84 13.61
C ARG A 61 11.63 18.79 12.79
N VAL A 62 11.50 19.05 11.49
CA VAL A 62 10.88 18.12 10.54
C VAL A 62 11.96 17.24 9.92
N VAL A 63 11.72 15.93 9.91
CA VAL A 63 12.54 14.93 9.22
C VAL A 63 11.66 14.16 8.24
N HIS A 64 12.06 14.15 6.97
CA HIS A 64 11.42 13.32 5.94
C HIS A 64 12.07 11.93 5.98
N GLY A 65 11.49 11.03 6.78
CA GLY A 65 12.10 9.73 7.10
C GLY A 65 11.84 8.60 6.09
N ASP A 66 11.03 8.82 5.05
CA ASP A 66 10.75 7.82 4.02
C ASP A 66 11.46 8.17 2.70
N ARG A 67 11.52 7.21 1.78
CA ARG A 67 12.09 7.40 0.44
C ARG A 67 11.18 8.24 -0.46
N ALA A 68 11.78 8.78 -1.52
CA ALA A 68 11.06 9.48 -2.59
C ALA A 68 10.02 8.57 -3.29
N GLN A 69 8.85 9.13 -3.57
CA GLN A 69 7.73 8.41 -4.19
C GLN A 69 8.11 7.82 -5.55
N GLU A 70 8.93 8.52 -6.35
CA GLU A 70 9.40 8.07 -7.66
C GLU A 70 10.18 6.76 -7.56
N LEU A 71 10.98 6.59 -6.50
CA LEU A 71 11.71 5.36 -6.25
C LEU A 71 10.75 4.23 -5.89
N THR A 72 9.72 4.52 -5.09
CA THR A 72 8.66 3.55 -4.77
C THR A 72 7.92 3.09 -6.02
N LEU A 73 7.56 4.00 -6.93
CA LEU A 73 6.93 3.63 -8.22
C LEU A 73 7.85 2.77 -9.09
N ARG A 74 9.14 3.10 -9.14
CA ARG A 74 10.13 2.31 -9.87
C ARG A 74 10.24 0.90 -9.29
N ARG A 75 10.36 0.76 -7.97
CA ARG A 75 10.42 -0.55 -7.29
C ARG A 75 9.15 -1.36 -7.52
N LEU A 76 7.98 -0.73 -7.47
CA LEU A 76 6.71 -1.38 -7.78
C LEU A 76 6.69 -1.91 -9.22
N ARG A 77 7.14 -1.12 -10.19
CA ARG A 77 7.24 -1.57 -11.60
C ARG A 77 8.18 -2.75 -11.75
N GLU A 78 9.31 -2.76 -11.05
CA GLU A 78 10.27 -3.88 -11.04
C GLU A 78 9.69 -5.14 -10.35
N ALA A 79 8.75 -4.97 -9.42
CA ALA A 79 8.14 -6.05 -8.66
C ALA A 79 7.01 -6.78 -9.40
N ILE A 80 6.25 -6.10 -10.26
CA ILE A 80 5.12 -6.68 -11.01
C ILE A 80 5.64 -7.37 -12.27
N THR A 81 5.35 -8.66 -12.43
CA THR A 81 5.71 -9.44 -13.62
C THR A 81 4.51 -9.71 -14.53
N MET A 82 4.77 -10.11 -15.78
CA MET A 82 3.73 -10.62 -16.68
C MET A 82 3.02 -11.86 -16.14
N ALA A 83 3.72 -12.70 -15.38
CA ALA A 83 3.09 -13.85 -14.74
C ALA A 83 2.07 -13.41 -13.68
N ASP A 84 2.36 -12.38 -12.88
CA ASP A 84 1.44 -11.84 -11.87
C ASP A 84 0.18 -11.24 -12.53
N VAL A 85 0.38 -10.50 -13.62
CA VAL A 85 -0.70 -9.92 -14.41
C VAL A 85 -1.59 -11.03 -15.00
N MET A 86 -0.99 -12.05 -15.61
CA MET A 86 -1.74 -13.18 -16.17
C MET A 86 -2.42 -14.01 -15.08
N LYS A 87 -1.76 -14.24 -13.94
CA LYS A 87 -2.35 -14.93 -12.77
C LYS A 87 -3.62 -14.21 -12.33
N TYR A 88 -3.57 -12.89 -12.17
CA TYR A 88 -4.74 -12.10 -11.76
C TYR A 88 -5.84 -12.04 -12.83
N ALA A 89 -5.45 -11.95 -14.12
CA ALA A 89 -6.42 -11.95 -15.21
C ALA A 89 -7.12 -13.31 -15.39
N MET A 90 -6.39 -14.41 -15.15
CA MET A 90 -6.89 -15.78 -15.32
C MET A 90 -7.52 -16.38 -14.06
N SER A 91 -7.21 -15.88 -12.87
CA SER A 91 -7.82 -16.38 -11.62
C SER A 91 -9.34 -16.21 -11.63
N GLY A 92 -9.86 -15.31 -12.47
CA GLY A 92 -11.24 -14.90 -12.43
C GLY A 92 -11.56 -14.21 -11.11
N TRP A 93 -12.63 -13.41 -11.10
CA TRP A 93 -13.23 -13.00 -9.83
C TRP A 93 -14.05 -14.19 -9.32
N ASP A 94 -13.40 -15.15 -8.68
CA ASP A 94 -14.04 -16.37 -8.16
C ASP A 94 -15.00 -16.10 -6.97
N GLY A 95 -15.23 -14.83 -6.64
CA GLY A 95 -16.11 -14.40 -5.55
C GLY A 95 -15.47 -14.53 -4.16
N LYS A 96 -14.26 -15.10 -4.04
CA LYS A 96 -13.52 -15.21 -2.77
C LYS A 96 -12.75 -13.96 -2.39
N ALA A 97 -12.95 -12.87 -3.13
CA ALA A 97 -12.35 -11.56 -2.89
C ALA A 97 -12.63 -10.97 -1.49
N ALA A 98 -13.42 -11.64 -0.65
CA ALA A 98 -13.73 -11.23 0.71
C ALA A 98 -13.20 -12.18 1.79
N ASP A 99 -12.67 -13.36 1.46
CA ASP A 99 -12.24 -14.34 2.47
C ASP A 99 -11.07 -13.81 3.32
N TRP A 100 -10.18 -13.04 2.69
CA TRP A 100 -9.03 -12.43 3.37
C TRP A 100 -9.41 -11.34 4.38
N MET A 101 -10.60 -10.75 4.27
CA MET A 101 -11.06 -9.72 5.21
C MET A 101 -11.37 -10.31 6.60
N GLY A 102 -11.63 -11.62 6.66
CA GLY A 102 -12.12 -12.30 7.85
C GLY A 102 -13.60 -12.01 8.13
N PRO A 103 -14.28 -12.89 8.88
CA PRO A 103 -15.74 -12.98 8.91
C PRO A 103 -16.43 -11.69 9.34
N ASP A 104 -15.82 -10.94 10.26
CA ASP A 104 -16.39 -9.70 10.77
C ASP A 104 -16.28 -8.52 9.81
N LEU A 105 -15.17 -8.42 9.07
CA LEU A 105 -14.99 -7.34 8.11
C LEU A 105 -15.80 -7.63 6.84
N THR A 106 -15.83 -8.90 6.39
CA THR A 106 -16.69 -9.38 5.31
C THR A 106 -18.16 -9.04 5.60
N ARG A 107 -18.68 -9.40 6.77
CA ARG A 107 -20.07 -9.09 7.14
C ARG A 107 -20.39 -7.60 7.09
N LYS A 108 -19.47 -6.75 7.56
CA LYS A 108 -19.64 -5.28 7.52
C LYS A 108 -19.56 -4.74 6.09
N PHE A 109 -18.69 -5.30 5.26
CA PHE A 109 -18.52 -4.91 3.87
C PHE A 109 -19.70 -5.33 2.99
N ASP A 110 -20.27 -6.52 3.25
CA ASP A 110 -21.45 -7.05 2.57
C ASP A 110 -22.74 -6.33 2.99
N ALA A 111 -22.79 -5.81 4.22
CA ALA A 111 -23.92 -5.01 4.69
C ALA A 111 -24.02 -3.63 4.02
N LEU A 112 -22.92 -3.14 3.44
CA LEU A 112 -22.89 -1.89 2.68
C LEU A 112 -23.30 -2.15 1.23
N ARG A 113 -24.12 -1.28 0.67
CA ARG A 113 -24.45 -1.33 -0.75
C ARG A 113 -23.25 -0.91 -1.60
N TRP A 114 -23.27 -1.28 -2.88
CA TRP A 114 -22.21 -0.95 -3.83
C TRP A 114 -22.09 0.57 -4.09
N ASP A 115 -23.21 1.29 -4.08
CA ASP A 115 -23.29 2.74 -4.27
C ASP A 115 -22.79 3.55 -3.07
N GLU A 116 -22.63 2.91 -1.90
CA GLU A 116 -22.12 3.54 -0.67
C GLU A 116 -20.58 3.58 -0.63
N HIS A 117 -19.97 4.19 -1.65
CA HIS A 117 -18.51 4.19 -1.81
C HIS A 117 -17.77 4.73 -0.57
N GLU A 118 -18.17 5.89 -0.03
CA GLU A 118 -17.51 6.50 1.14
C GLU A 118 -17.53 5.59 2.38
N ALA A 119 -18.66 4.98 2.70
CA ALA A 119 -18.77 4.07 3.84
C ALA A 119 -17.88 2.83 3.69
N ARG A 120 -17.74 2.32 2.45
CA ARG A 120 -16.82 1.21 2.14
C ARG A 120 -15.36 1.64 2.30
N LEU A 121 -15.00 2.86 1.90
CA LEU A 121 -13.64 3.39 2.12
C LEU A 121 -13.36 3.56 3.62
N GLU A 122 -14.29 4.13 4.38
CA GLU A 122 -14.14 4.33 5.82
C GLU A 122 -13.96 3.00 6.57
N LEU A 123 -14.66 1.95 6.15
CA LEU A 123 -14.48 0.61 6.72
C LEU A 123 -13.04 0.08 6.53
N MET A 124 -12.38 0.46 5.44
CA MET A 124 -11.00 0.09 5.14
C MET A 124 -9.97 0.93 5.91
N LYS A 125 -10.34 2.11 6.43
CA LYS A 125 -9.47 3.01 7.21
C LYS A 125 -9.27 2.56 8.67
N THR A 126 -9.16 1.26 8.91
CA THR A 126 -8.86 0.71 10.24
C THR A 126 -7.61 -0.14 10.19
N ARG A 127 -6.78 -0.10 11.23
CA ARG A 127 -5.55 -0.93 11.31
C ARG A 127 -5.83 -2.42 11.10
N ARG A 128 -7.01 -2.92 11.52
CA ARG A 128 -7.45 -4.30 11.28
C ARG A 128 -7.69 -4.59 9.80
N ALA A 129 -8.44 -3.73 9.11
CA ALA A 129 -8.73 -3.90 7.69
C ALA A 129 -7.46 -3.76 6.83
N VAL A 130 -6.63 -2.77 7.17
CA VAL A 130 -5.31 -2.58 6.55
C VAL A 130 -4.43 -3.83 6.73
N ARG A 131 -4.33 -4.39 7.94
CA ARG A 131 -3.56 -5.62 8.20
C ARG A 131 -4.07 -6.83 7.40
N ALA A 132 -5.39 -6.98 7.29
CA ALA A 132 -6.00 -8.06 6.50
C ALA A 132 -5.63 -7.93 5.01
N LEU A 133 -5.73 -6.70 4.48
CA LEU A 133 -5.38 -6.42 3.09
C LEU A 133 -3.89 -6.63 2.81
N THR A 134 -3.01 -6.08 3.64
CA THR A 134 -1.56 -6.23 3.45
C THR A 134 -1.09 -7.66 3.64
N GLY A 135 -1.74 -8.44 4.52
CA GLY A 135 -1.53 -9.89 4.65
C GLY A 135 -1.88 -10.62 3.36
N HIS A 136 -3.07 -10.38 2.80
CA HIS A 136 -3.47 -10.98 1.53
C HIS A 136 -2.53 -10.62 0.39
N MET A 137 -2.13 -9.36 0.29
CA MET A 137 -1.18 -8.91 -0.72
C MET A 137 0.20 -9.56 -0.56
N ARG A 138 0.62 -9.86 0.67
CA ARG A 138 1.86 -10.56 0.94
C ARG A 138 1.82 -11.99 0.40
N ASP A 139 0.71 -12.68 0.60
CA ASP A 139 0.53 -14.06 0.15
C ASP A 139 0.43 -14.14 -1.37
N GLU A 140 -0.32 -13.22 -1.99
CA GLU A 140 -0.57 -13.24 -3.44
C GLU A 140 0.55 -12.61 -4.27
N PHE A 141 1.13 -11.51 -3.77
CA PHE A 141 2.09 -10.66 -4.47
C PHE A 141 3.25 -10.22 -3.54
N PRO A 142 4.08 -11.16 -3.06
CA PRO A 142 5.11 -10.88 -2.05
C PRO A 142 6.09 -9.80 -2.51
N LYS A 143 6.52 -9.81 -3.78
CA LYS A 143 7.45 -8.79 -4.32
C LYS A 143 6.85 -7.39 -4.32
N VAL A 144 5.55 -7.27 -4.62
CA VAL A 144 4.82 -5.99 -4.58
C VAL A 144 4.76 -5.47 -3.16
N THR A 145 4.44 -6.36 -2.22
CA THR A 145 4.40 -6.03 -0.78
C THR A 145 5.77 -5.59 -0.27
N THR A 146 6.85 -6.26 -0.67
CA THR A 146 8.21 -5.86 -0.30
C THR A 146 8.57 -4.48 -0.83
N ALA A 147 8.28 -4.20 -2.11
CA ALA A 147 8.56 -2.92 -2.74
C ALA A 147 7.76 -1.76 -2.13
N LEU A 148 6.50 -2.01 -1.75
CA LEU A 148 5.58 -0.97 -1.27
C LEU A 148 5.56 -0.78 0.24
N LEU A 149 5.95 -1.79 1.00
CA LEU A 149 5.89 -1.78 2.47
C LEU A 149 7.25 -2.11 3.07
N ASP A 150 7.72 -3.35 2.94
CA ASP A 150 8.81 -3.85 3.78
C ASP A 150 10.09 -3.01 3.67
N GLU A 151 10.55 -2.74 2.46
CA GLU A 151 11.74 -1.93 2.23
C GLU A 151 11.56 -0.49 2.74
N ARG A 152 10.32 0.05 2.74
CA ARG A 152 10.04 1.40 3.26
C ARG A 152 10.03 1.39 4.77
N ASP A 153 9.51 0.33 5.38
CA ASP A 153 9.57 0.15 6.83
C ASP A 153 11.02 0.08 7.31
N ASP A 154 11.92 -0.60 6.58
CA ASP A 154 13.36 -0.61 6.86
C ASP A 154 13.91 0.82 6.86
N ILE A 155 13.72 1.56 5.76
CA ILE A 155 14.20 2.94 5.59
C ILE A 155 13.66 3.88 6.68
N MET A 156 12.35 3.83 6.95
CA MET A 156 11.72 4.66 7.97
C MET A 156 12.21 4.32 9.37
N THR A 157 12.43 3.03 9.67
CA THR A 157 12.98 2.61 10.96
C THR A 157 14.43 3.08 11.09
N GLU A 158 15.26 2.91 10.07
CA GLU A 158 16.63 3.42 10.05
C GLU A 158 16.69 4.94 10.23
N ALA A 159 15.79 5.69 9.58
CA ALA A 159 15.69 7.14 9.77
C ALA A 159 15.34 7.50 11.22
N LEU A 160 14.41 6.77 11.84
CA LEU A 160 14.07 6.97 13.25
C LEU A 160 15.24 6.68 14.19
N LEU A 161 16.01 5.61 13.94
CA LEU A 161 17.12 5.20 14.79
C LEU A 161 18.33 6.13 14.66
N ASN A 162 18.63 6.60 13.44
CA ASN A 162 19.89 7.28 13.13
C ASN A 162 19.77 8.79 12.99
N THR A 163 18.57 9.33 12.76
CA THR A 163 18.37 10.77 12.50
C THR A 163 17.60 11.47 13.61
N CYS A 164 16.82 10.74 14.42
CA CYS A 164 15.92 11.32 15.41
C CYS A 164 16.48 11.18 16.83
N GLU A 165 16.42 12.27 17.59
CA GLU A 165 16.92 12.32 18.96
C GLU A 165 15.84 12.88 19.90
N GLY A 166 15.87 12.45 21.16
CA GLY A 166 14.92 12.91 22.17
C GLY A 166 13.47 12.47 21.89
N ARG A 167 12.50 13.33 22.26
CA ARG A 167 11.07 13.01 22.05
C ARG A 167 10.71 13.24 20.58
N THR A 168 10.45 12.14 19.88
CA THR A 168 10.08 12.13 18.46
C THR A 168 8.64 11.63 18.29
N VAL A 169 7.90 12.27 17.39
CA VAL A 169 6.59 11.79 16.94
C VAL A 169 6.73 11.37 15.49
N ALA A 170 6.59 10.07 15.23
CA ALA A 170 6.57 9.53 13.87
C ALA A 170 5.14 9.55 13.33
N VAL A 171 4.92 10.21 12.20
CA VAL A 171 3.65 10.17 11.45
C VAL A 171 3.87 9.30 10.24
N VAL A 172 3.11 8.21 10.12
CA VAL A 172 3.28 7.17 9.08
C VAL A 172 1.93 6.64 8.64
N GLY A 173 1.86 6.09 7.43
CA GLY A 173 0.68 5.38 6.95
C GLY A 173 0.36 4.14 7.78
N MET A 174 -0.93 3.82 7.97
CA MET A 174 -1.37 2.66 8.77
C MET A 174 -0.74 1.33 8.32
N ALA A 175 -0.44 1.19 7.03
CA ALA A 175 0.19 0.00 6.46
C ALA A 175 1.58 -0.30 7.05
N HIS A 176 2.27 0.74 7.51
CA HIS A 176 3.66 0.68 7.96
C HIS A 176 3.79 0.50 9.47
N MET A 177 2.75 0.81 10.25
CA MET A 177 2.82 0.83 11.71
C MET A 177 3.32 -0.50 12.30
N ASP A 178 2.75 -1.63 11.87
CA ASP A 178 3.15 -2.96 12.36
C ASP A 178 4.61 -3.29 11.99
N GLY A 179 5.04 -2.91 10.79
CA GLY A 179 6.38 -3.20 10.28
C GLY A 179 7.46 -2.37 10.95
N ILE A 180 7.17 -1.09 11.23
CA ILE A 180 8.07 -0.19 11.97
C ILE A 180 8.12 -0.60 13.45
N GLU A 181 6.98 -0.84 14.10
CA GLU A 181 6.95 -1.24 15.52
C GLU A 181 7.75 -2.52 15.77
N ARG A 182 7.66 -3.50 14.87
CA ARG A 182 8.42 -4.75 14.97
C ARG A 182 9.92 -4.48 14.88
N ARG A 183 10.38 -3.79 13.84
CA ARG A 183 11.80 -3.48 13.60
C ARG A 183 12.40 -2.60 14.69
N TRP A 184 11.61 -1.64 15.18
CA TRP A 184 11.98 -0.81 16.32
C TRP A 184 12.28 -1.67 17.55
N ARG A 185 11.37 -2.60 17.91
CA ARG A 185 11.59 -3.52 19.04
C ARG A 185 12.81 -4.41 18.84
N GLU A 186 13.00 -4.94 17.63
CA GLU A 186 14.17 -5.74 17.28
C GLU A 186 15.48 -4.94 17.46
N ALA A 187 15.47 -3.65 17.11
CA ALA A 187 16.60 -2.75 17.28
C ALA A 187 16.86 -2.33 18.74
N GLN A 188 15.86 -2.37 19.63
CA GLN A 188 16.01 -1.99 21.04
C GLN A 188 16.57 -3.11 21.95
N GLY A 189 16.81 -4.32 21.44
CA GLY A 189 17.20 -5.47 22.28
C GLY A 189 16.19 -5.82 23.38
N GLU A 190 16.50 -6.82 24.22
CA GLU A 190 15.61 -7.25 25.32
C GLU A 190 15.49 -6.22 26.47
N ASP A 191 16.39 -5.24 26.54
CA ASP A 191 16.46 -4.23 27.61
C ASP A 191 15.89 -2.85 27.22
N GLY A 192 15.39 -2.69 25.99
CA GLY A 192 14.79 -1.45 25.50
C GLY A 192 15.80 -0.37 25.10
N SER A 193 17.10 -0.69 25.04
CA SER A 193 18.15 0.23 24.60
C SER A 193 18.45 0.08 23.10
N VAL A 194 18.38 1.19 22.34
CA VAL A 194 18.88 1.20 20.96
C VAL A 194 20.40 1.36 21.03
N PRO A 195 21.21 0.40 20.55
CA PRO A 195 22.64 0.63 20.41
C PRO A 195 22.82 1.67 19.30
N LEU A 196 23.15 2.90 19.68
CA LEU A 196 23.51 3.96 18.73
C LEU A 196 24.76 3.50 17.97
N THR A 197 24.62 3.23 16.67
CA THR A 197 25.79 3.07 15.81
C THR A 197 26.41 4.45 15.60
N SER A 198 27.58 4.65 16.19
CA SER A 198 28.43 5.84 16.04
C SER A 198 29.07 5.91 14.65
#